data_AF-G1VKQ9-F1
#
_entry.id   AF-G1VKQ9-F1
#
_cell.length_a   1.000
_cell.length_b   1.000
_cell.length_c   1.000
_cell.angle_alpha   90.00
_cell.angle_beta   90.00
_cell.angle_gamma   90.00
#
_symmetry.space_group_name_H-M   'P 1'
#
loop_
_entity.id
_entity.type
_entity.pdbx_description
1 polymer ?
#
loop_
_entity_poly.entity_id
_entity_poly.type
_entity_poly.pdbx_seq_one_letter_code
_entity_poly.pdbx_strand_id
1 'polypeptide(L)'
;MITYTLKELGYPEEPPRKLLPWIHMELQWKNLDKIITFIYDNTIHIYEVSELRQKYCFEIPYGSRSQWIDRCWQLNEFVGTKGIVKLFVSNIPYHLRSYIYFDYDGDREDIIEFCKKYEIDVSYDKGSKEFLEDMRNRMWNEISFSSRMNRQMFEVFFVSSFQYAEISELHEKGYYWETESKRKKVFISYAWKDKEIIDNMIDKLQTSGIRVFMDYGDHILESILSGLSECELALFF
;
A
#
# COMPACT_ATOMS: atom_id res chain seq x y z
N MET A 1 -15.22 -7.85 26.26
CA MET A 1 -14.71 -6.47 26.38
C MET A 1 -14.51 -6.19 27.85
N ILE A 2 -13.29 -5.87 28.29
CA ILE A 2 -13.02 -5.52 29.67
C ILE A 2 -12.55 -4.05 29.75
N THR A 3 -13.32 -3.31 30.55
CA THR A 3 -13.09 -1.96 31.08
C THR A 3 -11.86 -1.81 31.97
N TYR A 4 -10.75 -1.18 31.58
CA TYR A 4 -9.71 -0.82 32.56
C TYR A 4 -9.44 0.69 32.57
N THR A 5 -9.24 1.23 33.76
CA THR A 5 -8.63 2.54 33.96
C THR A 5 -7.11 2.42 33.93
N LEU A 6 -6.41 3.51 33.58
CA LEU A 6 -4.95 3.57 33.65
C LEU A 6 -4.39 3.17 35.02
N LYS A 7 -5.09 3.54 36.09
CA LYS A 7 -4.74 3.20 37.48
C LYS A 7 -4.82 1.71 37.78
N GLU A 8 -5.85 1.03 37.28
CA GLU A 8 -5.98 -0.43 37.43
C GLU A 8 -4.87 -1.19 36.70
N LEU A 9 -4.28 -0.57 35.68
CA LEU A 9 -3.12 -1.10 34.94
C LEU A 9 -1.77 -0.65 35.52
N GLY A 10 -1.77 0.06 36.66
CA GLY A 10 -0.56 0.50 37.35
C GLY A 10 0.07 1.79 36.81
N TYR A 11 -0.63 2.53 35.95
CA TYR A 11 -0.22 3.85 35.46
C TYR A 11 -0.88 4.99 36.25
N PRO A 12 -0.34 6.22 36.21
CA PRO A 12 -1.01 7.39 36.77
C PRO A 12 -2.41 7.56 36.15
N GLU A 13 -3.41 8.03 36.93
CA GLU A 13 -4.76 8.34 36.39
C GLU A 13 -4.71 9.39 35.27
N GLU A 14 -3.76 10.33 35.38
CA GLU A 14 -3.50 11.37 34.37
C GLU A 14 -2.00 11.39 34.01
N PRO A 15 -1.53 10.48 33.13
CA PRO A 15 -0.15 10.49 32.70
C PRO A 15 0.09 11.70 31.78
N PRO A 16 1.30 12.30 31.80
CA PRO A 16 1.67 13.34 30.83
C PRO A 16 1.37 12.88 29.40
N ARG A 17 0.74 13.72 28.56
CA ARG A 17 0.35 13.36 27.18
C ARG A 17 1.47 12.73 26.35
N LYS A 18 2.72 13.11 26.60
CA LYS A 18 3.91 12.55 25.92
C LYS A 18 4.17 11.08 26.24
N LEU A 19 3.67 10.56 27.36
CA LEU A 19 3.81 9.18 27.79
C LEU A 19 2.71 8.27 27.24
N LEU A 20 1.55 8.82 26.83
CA LEU A 20 0.44 8.03 26.30
C LEU A 20 0.84 7.11 25.13
N PRO A 21 1.62 7.55 24.12
CA PRO A 21 2.07 6.66 23.05
C PRO A 21 2.93 5.50 23.56
N TRP A 22 3.77 5.73 24.58
CA TRP A 22 4.63 4.71 25.16
C TRP A 22 3.83 3.70 25.99
N ILE A 23 2.88 4.18 26.81
CA ILE A 23 1.97 3.33 27.57
C ILE A 23 1.13 2.46 26.61
N HIS A 24 0.63 3.05 25.52
CA HIS A 24 -0.10 2.32 24.48
C HIS A 24 0.76 1.21 23.86
N MET A 25 1.99 1.54 23.46
CA MET A 25 2.92 0.57 22.89
C MET A 25 3.30 -0.55 23.88
N GLU A 26 3.56 -0.22 25.14
CA GLU A 26 3.91 -1.19 26.19
C GLU A 26 2.74 -2.14 26.48
N LEU A 27 1.52 -1.61 26.57
CA LEU A 27 0.32 -2.40 26.80
C LEU A 27 0.04 -3.33 25.61
N GLN A 28 0.14 -2.83 24.38
CA GLN A 28 0.01 -3.66 23.17
C GLN A 28 1.05 -4.79 23.16
N TRP A 29 2.27 -4.51 23.60
CA TRP A 29 3.34 -5.51 23.69
C TRP A 29 3.09 -6.57 24.77
N LYS A 30 2.61 -6.17 25.94
CA LYS A 30 2.32 -7.10 27.05
C LYS A 30 1.11 -7.99 26.77
N ASN A 31 0.28 -7.63 25.80
CA ASN A 31 -0.93 -8.35 25.45
C ASN A 31 -1.03 -8.48 23.93
N LEU A 32 -0.07 -9.17 23.30
CA LEU A 32 -0.06 -9.41 21.85
C LEU A 32 -1.31 -10.17 21.35
N ASP A 33 -1.98 -10.87 22.26
CA ASP A 33 -3.23 -11.58 22.14
C ASP A 33 -4.47 -10.72 22.45
N LYS A 34 -4.31 -9.41 22.71
CA LYS A 34 -5.42 -8.52 23.05
C LYS A 34 -5.38 -7.24 22.22
N ILE A 35 -6.55 -6.76 21.81
CA ILE A 35 -6.69 -5.41 21.24
C ILE A 35 -6.78 -4.44 22.40
N ILE A 36 -5.99 -3.39 22.33
CA ILE A 36 -6.00 -2.32 23.32
C ILE A 36 -6.38 -1.04 22.61
N THR A 37 -7.53 -0.48 22.97
CA THR A 37 -8.02 0.78 22.43
C THR A 37 -8.03 1.83 23.53
N PHE A 38 -7.36 2.95 23.28
CA PHE A 38 -7.43 4.12 24.15
C PHE A 38 -8.64 4.96 23.76
N ILE A 39 -9.50 5.23 24.72
CA ILE A 39 -10.56 6.21 24.58
C ILE A 39 -10.04 7.53 25.14
N TYR A 40 -10.47 8.66 24.57
CA TYR A 40 -10.10 10.01 25.00
C TYR A 40 -10.50 10.38 26.44
N ASP A 41 -11.15 9.48 27.19
CA ASP A 41 -11.61 9.65 28.57
C ASP A 41 -10.66 9.02 29.62
N ASN A 42 -9.40 8.75 29.27
CA ASN A 42 -8.40 8.06 30.10
C ASN A 42 -8.76 6.60 30.46
N THR A 43 -9.72 6.00 29.76
CA THR A 43 -10.00 4.56 29.87
C THR A 43 -9.34 3.79 28.73
N ILE A 44 -8.93 2.57 29.07
CA ILE A 44 -8.32 1.62 28.15
C ILE A 44 -9.28 0.44 28.01
N HIS A 45 -9.76 0.23 26.79
CA HIS A 45 -10.57 -0.92 26.45
C HIS A 45 -9.65 -2.04 26.00
N ILE A 46 -9.63 -3.13 26.77
CA ILE A 46 -8.90 -4.35 26.39
C ILE A 46 -9.91 -5.37 25.88
N TYR A 47 -9.74 -5.79 24.63
CA TYR A 47 -10.48 -6.89 24.03
C TYR A 47 -9.56 -8.10 23.98
N GLU A 48 -9.95 -9.17 24.65
CA GLU A 48 -9.29 -10.46 24.50
C GLU A 48 -9.55 -10.97 23.07
N VAL A 49 -8.48 -11.22 22.32
CA VAL A 49 -8.56 -11.78 20.96
C VAL A 49 -8.32 -13.26 21.10
N SER A 50 -9.33 -14.06 20.80
CA SER A 50 -9.17 -15.51 20.73
C SER A 50 -8.11 -15.86 19.67
N GLU A 51 -7.16 -16.74 19.99
CA GLU A 51 -6.19 -17.25 19.03
C GLU A 51 -6.85 -17.97 17.84
N LEU A 52 -8.11 -18.37 17.98
CA LEU A 52 -8.91 -19.05 16.95
C LEU A 52 -9.49 -18.10 15.90
N ARG A 53 -9.33 -16.77 16.06
CA ARG A 53 -9.85 -15.83 15.07
C ARG A 53 -9.11 -15.95 13.76
N GLN A 54 -9.89 -15.90 12.69
CA GLN A 54 -9.37 -15.95 11.34
C GLN A 54 -8.75 -14.59 11.00
N LYS A 55 -7.55 -14.58 10.43
CA LYS A 55 -6.74 -13.38 10.20
C LYS A 55 -6.50 -13.20 8.71
N TYR A 56 -6.73 -11.99 8.23
CA TYR A 56 -6.66 -11.65 6.82
C TYR A 56 -5.91 -10.34 6.63
N CYS A 57 -5.24 -10.22 5.50
CA CYS A 57 -4.57 -9.01 5.08
C CYS A 57 -4.76 -8.80 3.58
N PHE A 58 -4.81 -7.56 3.12
CA PHE A 58 -4.72 -7.23 1.70
C PHE A 58 -4.07 -5.86 1.52
N GLU A 59 -3.43 -5.67 0.37
CA GLU A 59 -2.82 -4.40 0.00
C GLU A 59 -3.88 -3.46 -0.60
N ILE A 60 -3.80 -2.18 -0.26
CA ILE A 60 -4.52 -1.13 -0.98
C ILE A 60 -3.51 -0.19 -1.66
N PRO A 61 -3.76 0.25 -2.90
CA PRO A 61 -2.85 1.15 -3.60
C PRO A 61 -2.72 2.50 -2.88
N TYR A 62 -1.51 2.84 -2.43
CA TYR A 62 -1.26 4.08 -1.69
C TYR A 62 -1.67 5.33 -2.51
N GLY A 63 -1.33 5.35 -3.80
CA GLY A 63 -1.52 6.50 -4.69
C GLY A 63 -2.94 6.66 -5.26
N SER A 64 -3.82 5.69 -5.06
CA SER A 64 -5.22 5.67 -5.55
C SER A 64 -6.19 5.09 -4.50
N ARG A 65 -5.81 5.24 -3.24
CA ARG A 65 -6.49 4.79 -2.01
C ARG A 65 -7.93 5.30 -1.84
N SER A 66 -8.30 6.46 -2.39
CA SER A 66 -9.65 7.01 -2.24
C SER A 66 -10.71 6.10 -2.86
N GLN A 67 -10.34 5.33 -3.89
CA GLN A 67 -11.21 4.32 -4.50
C GLN A 67 -11.53 3.15 -3.56
N TRP A 68 -10.80 3.01 -2.45
CA TRP A 68 -10.92 1.91 -1.50
C TRP A 68 -11.66 2.29 -0.22
N ILE A 69 -11.94 3.57 0.01
CA ILE A 69 -12.58 4.05 1.25
C ILE A 69 -13.93 3.35 1.49
N ASP A 70 -14.80 3.31 0.48
CA ASP A 70 -16.10 2.66 0.58
C ASP A 70 -15.97 1.17 0.90
N ARG A 71 -15.05 0.46 0.25
CA ARG A 71 -14.82 -0.97 0.48
C ARG A 71 -14.31 -1.24 1.90
N CYS A 72 -13.36 -0.45 2.36
CA CYS A 72 -12.81 -0.56 3.71
C CYS A 72 -13.85 -0.20 4.78
N TRP A 73 -14.73 0.77 4.52
CA TRP A 73 -15.86 1.08 5.39
C TRP A 73 -16.84 -0.10 5.48
N GLN A 74 -17.23 -0.68 4.34
CA GLN A 74 -18.11 -1.86 4.31
C GLN A 74 -17.49 -3.06 5.04
N LEU A 75 -16.17 -3.21 4.96
CA LEU A 75 -15.44 -4.24 5.71
C LEU A 75 -15.53 -3.98 7.22
N ASN A 76 -15.32 -2.74 7.65
CA ASN A 76 -15.44 -2.38 9.07
C ASN A 76 -16.86 -2.66 9.62
N GLU A 77 -17.89 -2.33 8.86
CA GLU A 77 -19.29 -2.63 9.21
C GLU A 77 -19.56 -4.14 9.26
N PHE A 78 -19.04 -4.88 8.28
CA PHE A 78 -19.19 -6.34 8.20
C PHE A 78 -18.50 -7.06 9.36
N VAL A 79 -17.26 -6.67 9.67
CA VAL A 79 -16.50 -7.22 10.80
C VAL A 79 -17.19 -6.86 12.12
N GLY A 80 -17.64 -5.61 12.25
CA GLY A 80 -18.44 -5.14 13.37
C GLY A 80 -17.82 -5.50 14.72
N THR A 81 -18.64 -5.98 15.65
CA THR A 81 -18.15 -6.40 16.99
C THR A 81 -17.49 -7.78 17.01
N LYS A 82 -17.47 -8.50 15.88
CA LYS A 82 -16.89 -9.84 15.76
C LYS A 82 -15.38 -9.81 15.47
N GLY A 83 -14.77 -8.64 15.36
CA GLY A 83 -13.34 -8.56 15.11
C GLY A 83 -12.83 -7.13 15.11
N ILE A 84 -11.69 -6.93 14.45
CA ILE A 84 -11.10 -5.60 14.26
C ILE A 84 -10.59 -5.43 12.84
N VAL A 85 -10.69 -4.20 12.34
CA VAL A 85 -10.04 -3.76 11.11
C VAL A 85 -8.95 -2.75 11.47
N LYS A 86 -7.75 -2.94 10.92
CA LYS A 86 -6.60 -2.07 11.10
C LYS A 86 -6.06 -1.64 9.74
N LEU A 87 -5.63 -0.39 9.65
CA LEU A 87 -4.89 0.14 8.51
C LEU A 87 -3.44 0.35 8.93
N PHE A 88 -2.53 -0.22 8.14
CA PHE A 88 -1.10 0.00 8.23
C PHE A 88 -0.64 0.82 7.03
N VAL A 89 0.03 1.94 7.26
CA VAL A 89 0.52 2.85 6.21
C VAL A 89 2.01 3.09 6.37
N SER A 90 2.77 2.87 5.31
CA SER A 90 4.17 3.31 5.21
C SER A 90 4.23 4.64 4.46
N ASN A 91 4.59 5.70 5.17
CA ASN A 91 4.81 7.04 4.62
C ASN A 91 6.29 7.31 4.32
N ILE A 92 7.09 6.26 4.12
CA ILE A 92 8.51 6.38 3.81
C ILE A 92 8.66 6.61 2.30
N PRO A 93 9.29 7.70 1.83
CA PRO A 93 9.60 7.88 0.42
C PRO A 93 10.32 6.65 -0.16
N TYR A 94 9.97 6.27 -1.38
CA TYR A 94 10.42 5.02 -2.04
C TYR A 94 9.87 3.71 -1.45
N HIS A 95 9.02 3.80 -0.42
CA HIS A 95 8.32 2.68 0.19
C HIS A 95 6.89 3.07 0.57
N LEU A 96 6.17 3.73 -0.35
CA LEU A 96 4.78 4.11 -0.14
C LEU A 96 3.88 2.90 -0.34
N ARG A 97 3.39 2.33 0.77
CA ARG A 97 2.54 1.13 0.78
C ARG A 97 1.49 1.22 1.88
N SER A 98 0.40 0.49 1.69
CA SER A 98 -0.69 0.47 2.66
C SER A 98 -1.39 -0.88 2.65
N TYR A 99 -1.67 -1.40 3.84
CA TYR A 99 -2.34 -2.69 4.02
C TYR A 99 -3.53 -2.52 4.95
N ILE A 100 -4.60 -3.23 4.62
CA ILE A 100 -5.68 -3.50 5.56
C ILE A 100 -5.41 -4.87 6.17
N TYR A 101 -5.49 -4.94 7.48
CA TYR A 101 -5.51 -6.17 8.25
C TYR A 101 -6.85 -6.27 8.96
N PHE A 102 -7.41 -7.46 9.05
CA PHE A 102 -8.55 -7.69 9.93
C PHE A 102 -8.55 -9.08 10.53
N ASP A 103 -9.12 -9.19 11.73
CA ASP A 103 -9.53 -10.46 12.30
C ASP A 103 -11.05 -10.58 12.35
N TYR A 104 -11.54 -11.80 12.33
CA TYR A 104 -12.96 -12.10 12.36
C TYR A 104 -13.25 -13.38 13.16
N ASP A 105 -14.23 -13.25 14.06
CA ASP A 105 -14.76 -14.28 14.96
C ASP A 105 -16.14 -14.71 14.46
N GLY A 106 -16.16 -15.35 13.30
CA GLY A 106 -17.36 -15.86 12.65
C GLY A 106 -17.01 -16.84 11.54
N ASP A 107 -17.97 -17.15 10.68
CA ASP A 107 -17.82 -18.18 9.65
C ASP A 107 -16.89 -17.72 8.53
N ARG A 108 -16.04 -18.65 8.06
CA ARG A 108 -15.04 -18.37 7.02
C ARG A 108 -15.71 -18.03 5.69
N GLU A 109 -16.79 -18.72 5.38
CA GLU A 109 -17.56 -18.57 4.14
C GLU A 109 -18.07 -17.13 3.97
N ASP A 110 -18.48 -16.47 5.06
CA ASP A 110 -18.95 -15.08 5.04
C ASP A 110 -17.85 -14.13 4.54
N ILE A 111 -16.60 -14.35 4.98
CA ILE A 111 -15.44 -13.55 4.56
C ILE A 111 -15.11 -13.81 3.09
N ILE A 112 -15.16 -15.08 2.67
CA ILE A 112 -14.91 -15.45 1.27
C ILE A 112 -15.94 -14.78 0.36
N GLU A 113 -17.22 -14.79 0.74
CA GLU A 113 -18.28 -14.12 -0.02
C GLU A 113 -18.08 -12.60 -0.04
N PHE A 114 -17.73 -12.00 1.11
CA PHE A 114 -17.41 -10.58 1.21
C PHE A 114 -16.25 -10.20 0.27
N CYS A 115 -15.13 -10.93 0.33
CA CYS A 115 -13.97 -10.65 -0.50
C CYS A 115 -14.28 -10.80 -1.99
N LYS A 116 -15.05 -11.82 -2.39
CA LYS A 116 -15.51 -11.97 -3.78
C LYS A 116 -16.38 -10.79 -4.23
N LYS A 117 -17.34 -10.37 -3.40
CA LYS A 117 -18.26 -9.27 -3.71
C LYS A 117 -17.53 -7.94 -3.91
N TYR A 118 -16.49 -7.69 -3.12
CA TYR A 118 -15.74 -6.43 -3.15
C TYR A 118 -14.41 -6.51 -3.91
N GLU A 119 -14.16 -7.62 -4.62
CA GLU A 119 -12.95 -7.88 -5.41
C GLU A 119 -11.65 -7.68 -4.59
N ILE A 120 -11.66 -8.20 -3.36
CA ILE A 120 -10.53 -8.15 -2.44
C ILE A 120 -9.70 -9.42 -2.61
N ASP A 121 -8.43 -9.23 -2.98
CA ASP A 121 -7.45 -10.30 -3.01
C ASP A 121 -6.68 -10.35 -1.69
N VAL A 122 -6.90 -11.40 -0.90
CA VAL A 122 -6.28 -11.55 0.41
C VAL A 122 -4.88 -12.14 0.27
N SER A 123 -3.90 -11.47 0.89
CA SER A 123 -2.55 -11.98 1.06
C SER A 123 -2.39 -12.62 2.44
N TYR A 124 -1.59 -13.69 2.48
CA TYR A 124 -1.19 -14.38 3.70
C TYR A 124 0.29 -14.14 4.05
N ASP A 125 0.94 -13.21 3.35
CA ASP A 125 2.39 -12.96 3.50
C ASP A 125 2.71 -12.23 4.80
N LYS A 126 1.75 -11.48 5.37
CA LYS A 126 1.88 -10.78 6.65
C LYS A 126 0.61 -10.81 7.47
N GLY A 127 0.78 -10.96 8.79
CA GLY A 127 -0.25 -10.72 9.79
C GLY A 127 0.12 -9.58 10.73
N SER A 128 -0.74 -9.35 11.73
CA SER A 128 -0.54 -8.26 12.70
C SER A 128 0.80 -8.34 13.44
N LYS A 129 1.35 -9.53 13.66
CA LYS A 129 2.62 -9.69 14.40
C LYS A 129 3.79 -9.16 13.57
N GLU A 130 3.85 -9.52 12.30
CA GLU A 130 4.89 -9.08 11.37
C GLU A 130 4.84 -7.56 11.18
N PHE A 131 3.64 -6.97 11.09
CA PHE A 131 3.49 -5.51 11.07
C PHE A 131 4.02 -4.85 12.35
N LEU A 132 3.67 -5.38 13.53
CA LEU A 132 4.13 -4.84 14.82
C LEU A 132 5.65 -4.95 14.98
N GLU A 133 6.27 -6.04 14.49
CA GLU A 133 7.72 -6.18 14.48
C GLU A 133 8.37 -5.10 13.60
N ASP A 134 7.85 -4.85 12.41
CA ASP A 134 8.34 -3.83 11.49
C ASP A 134 8.10 -2.39 11.97
N MET A 135 7.08 -2.16 12.80
CA MET A 135 6.87 -0.85 13.44
C MET A 135 8.05 -0.42 14.31
N ARG A 136 8.84 -1.37 14.85
CA ARG A 136 10.10 -1.06 15.56
C ARG A 136 11.13 -0.40 14.65
N ASN A 137 11.10 -0.73 13.36
CA ASN A 137 11.91 -0.13 12.32
C ASN A 137 11.28 1.16 11.76
N ARG A 138 10.21 1.67 12.40
CA ARG A 138 9.43 2.85 11.99
C ARG A 138 8.79 2.71 10.61
N MET A 139 8.57 1.47 10.18
CA MET A 139 8.10 1.17 8.82
C MET A 139 6.61 1.48 8.62
N TRP A 140 5.80 1.25 9.65
CA TRP A 140 4.34 1.34 9.58
C TRP A 140 3.79 2.29 10.63
N ASN A 141 2.83 3.11 10.23
CA ASN A 141 1.87 3.76 11.11
C ASN A 141 0.61 2.90 11.14
N GLU A 142 0.04 2.70 12.32
CA GLU A 142 -1.15 1.88 12.52
C GLU A 142 -2.33 2.72 12.99
N ILE A 143 -3.51 2.41 12.47
CA ILE A 143 -4.77 2.87 13.04
C ILE A 143 -5.78 1.72 13.06
N SER A 144 -6.44 1.56 14.20
CA SER A 144 -7.52 0.59 14.38
C SER A 144 -8.87 1.29 14.21
N PHE A 145 -9.77 0.70 13.43
CA PHE A 145 -11.12 1.19 13.27
C PHE A 145 -12.07 0.50 14.26
N SER A 146 -12.87 1.31 14.94
CA SER A 146 -13.88 0.79 15.88
C SER A 146 -15.17 0.48 15.13
N SER A 147 -15.85 -0.60 15.54
CA SER A 147 -17.19 -0.96 15.05
C SER A 147 -18.29 0.01 15.46
N ARG A 148 -18.02 0.95 16.37
CA ARG A 148 -18.95 2.04 16.75
C ARG A 148 -18.62 3.36 16.07
N MET A 149 -17.55 3.40 15.28
CA MET A 149 -17.14 4.59 14.56
C MET A 149 -18.15 4.90 13.46
N ASN A 150 -18.54 6.17 13.31
CA ASN A 150 -19.36 6.55 12.17
C ASN A 150 -18.49 6.73 10.90
N ARG A 151 -19.14 6.73 9.75
CA ARG A 151 -18.47 6.86 8.45
C ARG A 151 -17.59 8.11 8.33
N GLN A 152 -18.05 9.27 8.82
CA GLN A 152 -17.28 10.51 8.72
C GLN A 152 -15.97 10.44 9.49
N MET A 153 -16.01 9.89 10.72
CA MET A 153 -14.79 9.66 11.51
C MET A 153 -13.88 8.64 10.84
N PHE A 154 -14.44 7.57 10.29
CA PHE A 154 -13.68 6.57 9.54
C PHE A 154 -12.92 7.20 8.37
N GLU A 155 -13.61 7.99 7.54
CA GLU A 155 -13.00 8.66 6.39
C GLU A 155 -11.87 9.62 6.82
N VAL A 156 -12.09 10.41 7.87
CA VAL A 156 -11.07 11.32 8.41
C VAL A 156 -9.84 10.53 8.88
N PHE A 157 -10.03 9.47 9.65
CA PHE A 157 -8.93 8.64 10.15
C PHE A 157 -8.19 7.90 9.03
N PHE A 158 -8.93 7.35 8.09
CA PHE A 158 -8.38 6.69 6.92
C PHE A 158 -7.49 7.67 6.11
N VAL A 159 -8.03 8.81 5.70
CA VAL A 159 -7.31 9.78 4.86
C VAL A 159 -6.12 10.39 5.60
N SER A 160 -6.29 10.74 6.88
CA SER A 160 -5.21 11.35 7.70
C SER A 160 -4.01 10.43 7.95
N SER A 161 -4.15 9.13 7.71
CA SER A 161 -3.05 8.17 7.83
C SER A 161 -2.01 8.30 6.69
N PHE A 162 -2.38 8.94 5.58
CA PHE A 162 -1.54 9.09 4.40
C PHE A 162 -0.92 10.49 4.33
N GLN A 163 0.40 10.54 4.24
CA GLN A 163 1.14 11.81 4.22
C GLN A 163 1.24 12.45 2.83
N TYR A 164 1.23 11.65 1.76
CA TYR A 164 1.42 12.15 0.38
C TYR A 164 0.11 12.15 -0.42
N ALA A 165 0.00 13.13 -1.31
CA ALA A 165 -1.13 13.27 -2.24
C ALA A 165 -1.32 12.02 -3.12
N GLU A 166 -2.56 11.81 -3.55
CA GLU A 166 -2.86 10.80 -4.56
C GLU A 166 -2.39 11.23 -5.94
N ILE A 167 -2.24 10.25 -6.84
CA ILE A 167 -1.83 10.49 -8.23
C ILE A 167 -2.81 11.44 -8.92
N SER A 168 -4.13 11.24 -8.73
CA SER A 168 -5.16 12.12 -9.29
C SER A 168 -5.02 13.57 -8.83
N GLU A 169 -4.75 13.79 -7.55
CA GLU A 169 -4.54 15.14 -6.99
C GLU A 169 -3.26 15.80 -7.57
N LEU A 170 -2.20 15.01 -7.77
CA LEU A 170 -0.98 15.50 -8.43
C LEU A 170 -1.25 15.88 -9.89
N HIS A 171 -2.06 15.09 -10.61
CA HIS A 171 -2.46 15.39 -11.99
C HIS A 171 -3.31 16.67 -12.07
N GLU A 172 -4.27 16.85 -11.15
CA GLU A 172 -5.05 18.09 -11.04
C GLU A 172 -4.18 19.32 -10.79
N LYS A 173 -3.04 19.15 -10.09
CA LYS A 173 -2.03 20.19 -9.87
C LYS A 173 -1.08 20.41 -11.06
N GLY A 174 -1.20 19.62 -12.12
CA GLY A 174 -0.38 19.74 -13.34
C GLY A 174 0.88 18.88 -13.36
N TYR A 175 1.07 17.97 -12.40
CA TYR A 175 2.20 17.04 -12.40
C TYR A 175 1.85 15.80 -13.24
N TYR A 176 2.36 15.73 -14.48
CA TYR A 176 2.13 14.60 -15.39
C TYR A 176 3.45 13.95 -15.81
N TRP A 177 3.88 12.92 -15.07
CA TRP A 177 5.14 12.22 -15.35
C TRP A 177 5.02 11.20 -16.49
N GLU A 178 3.82 10.79 -16.88
CA GLU A 178 3.59 9.92 -18.04
C GLU A 178 3.99 10.61 -19.35
N THR A 179 4.01 11.95 -19.34
CA THR A 179 4.44 12.80 -20.45
C THR A 179 5.92 13.16 -20.40
N GLU A 180 6.71 12.46 -19.56
CA GLU A 180 8.15 12.66 -19.48
C GLU A 180 8.77 12.60 -20.88
N SER A 181 9.37 13.73 -21.28
CA SER A 181 9.91 13.89 -22.61
C SER A 181 11.13 12.99 -22.79
N LYS A 182 11.02 12.04 -23.72
CA LYS A 182 12.13 11.19 -24.14
C LYS A 182 12.76 11.73 -25.41
N ARG A 183 14.07 11.53 -25.55
CA ARG A 183 14.77 11.73 -26.84
C ARG A 183 14.09 10.88 -27.92
N LYS A 184 13.99 11.43 -29.12
CA LYS A 184 13.52 10.71 -30.31
C LYS A 184 14.27 9.40 -30.48
N LYS A 185 13.55 8.33 -30.79
CA LYS A 185 14.01 6.95 -30.88
C LYS A 185 13.88 6.51 -32.33
N VAL A 186 14.96 5.98 -32.90
CA VAL A 186 15.02 5.46 -34.27
C VAL A 186 15.19 3.95 -34.20
N PHE A 187 14.36 3.23 -34.94
CA PHE A 187 14.54 1.81 -35.19
C PHE A 187 15.51 1.63 -36.36
N ILE A 188 16.53 0.78 -36.17
CA ILE A 188 17.46 0.43 -37.24
C ILE A 188 17.45 -1.09 -37.43
N SER A 189 17.07 -1.51 -38.63
CA SER A 189 17.19 -2.89 -39.10
C SER A 189 18.20 -2.91 -40.23
N TYR A 190 19.17 -3.82 -40.16
CA TYR A 190 20.25 -3.88 -41.13
C TYR A 190 20.70 -5.32 -41.37
N ALA A 191 21.20 -5.60 -42.56
CA ALA A 191 21.87 -6.88 -42.83
C ALA A 191 23.25 -6.93 -42.16
N TRP A 192 23.67 -8.11 -41.66
CA TRP A 192 24.95 -8.27 -40.94
C TRP A 192 26.18 -7.76 -41.72
N LYS A 193 26.14 -7.81 -43.05
CA LYS A 193 27.19 -7.29 -43.94
C LYS A 193 27.45 -5.78 -43.77
N ASP A 194 26.46 -5.02 -43.30
CA ASP A 194 26.52 -3.56 -43.18
C ASP A 194 26.90 -3.09 -41.77
N LYS A 195 27.18 -4.03 -40.86
CA LYS A 195 27.41 -3.79 -39.43
C LYS A 195 28.41 -2.68 -39.13
N GLU A 196 29.57 -2.67 -39.80
CA GLU A 196 30.64 -1.71 -39.52
C GLU A 196 30.21 -0.26 -39.79
N ILE A 197 29.42 -0.05 -40.85
CA ILE A 197 28.88 1.26 -41.20
C ILE A 197 27.78 1.66 -40.19
N ILE A 198 26.93 0.71 -39.83
CA ILE A 198 25.82 0.92 -38.91
C ILE A 198 26.29 1.22 -37.49
N ASP A 199 27.30 0.52 -36.97
CA ASP A 199 27.83 0.76 -35.63
C ASP A 199 28.37 2.20 -35.49
N ASN A 200 29.08 2.72 -36.50
CA ASN A 200 29.54 4.11 -36.53
C ASN A 200 28.37 5.11 -36.60
N MET A 201 27.34 4.80 -37.38
CA MET A 201 26.13 5.62 -37.46
C MET A 201 25.37 5.63 -36.13
N ILE A 202 25.25 4.49 -35.46
CA ILE A 202 24.59 4.37 -34.15
C ILE A 202 25.29 5.25 -33.12
N ASP A 203 26.62 5.19 -33.05
CA ASP A 203 27.40 6.02 -32.12
C ASP A 203 27.15 7.52 -32.36
N LYS A 204 27.16 7.94 -33.63
CA LYS A 204 26.84 9.34 -34.01
C LYS A 204 25.41 9.74 -33.66
N LEU A 205 24.42 8.86 -33.87
CA LEU A 205 23.03 9.13 -33.53
C LEU A 205 22.86 9.28 -32.01
N GLN A 206 23.43 8.37 -31.23
CA GLN A 206 23.35 8.38 -29.76
C GLN A 206 24.03 9.62 -29.15
N THR A 207 25.23 9.95 -29.61
CA THR A 207 25.97 11.15 -29.18
C THR A 207 25.25 12.44 -29.59
N SER A 208 24.54 12.44 -30.71
CA SER A 208 23.73 13.59 -31.18
C SER A 208 22.37 13.74 -30.49
N GLY A 209 22.04 12.85 -29.54
CA GLY A 209 20.78 12.96 -28.79
C GLY A 209 19.61 12.14 -29.34
N ILE A 210 19.88 11.15 -30.18
CA ILE A 210 18.88 10.24 -30.74
C ILE A 210 19.05 8.85 -30.12
N ARG A 211 17.98 8.29 -29.56
CA ARG A 211 18.00 6.92 -29.05
C ARG A 211 17.90 5.94 -30.23
N VAL A 212 18.54 4.78 -30.10
CA VAL A 212 18.49 3.73 -31.12
C VAL A 212 17.88 2.48 -30.52
N PHE A 213 17.00 1.82 -31.27
CA PHE A 213 16.51 0.47 -31.02
C PHE A 213 16.98 -0.45 -32.14
N MET A 214 17.49 -1.62 -31.77
CA MET A 214 18.04 -2.60 -32.69
C MET A 214 17.25 -3.89 -32.60
N ASP A 215 17.14 -4.57 -33.73
CA ASP A 215 16.66 -5.96 -33.78
C ASP A 215 17.80 -6.91 -33.36
N TYR A 216 17.56 -7.70 -32.31
CA TYR A 216 18.44 -8.80 -31.91
C TYR A 216 17.78 -10.11 -32.35
N GLY A 217 18.42 -10.79 -33.30
CA GLY A 217 17.82 -11.75 -34.23
C GLY A 217 17.17 -13.04 -33.70
N ASP A 218 16.89 -13.15 -32.40
CA ASP A 218 16.20 -14.32 -31.83
C ASP A 218 14.68 -14.24 -32.02
N HIS A 219 14.12 -13.02 -32.18
CA HIS A 219 12.69 -12.77 -32.43
C HIS A 219 12.46 -11.61 -33.41
N ILE A 220 13.07 -11.70 -34.60
CA ILE A 220 13.08 -10.64 -35.64
C ILE A 220 11.71 -9.98 -35.86
N LEU A 221 10.64 -10.77 -35.98
CA LEU A 221 9.31 -10.23 -36.26
C LEU A 221 8.76 -9.42 -35.07
N GLU A 222 8.96 -9.88 -33.84
CA GLU A 222 8.52 -9.17 -32.63
C GLU A 222 9.37 -7.92 -32.38
N SER A 223 10.68 -8.02 -32.61
CA SER A 223 11.60 -6.88 -32.55
C SER A 223 11.25 -5.80 -33.57
N ILE A 224 10.91 -6.17 -34.80
CA ILE A 224 10.47 -5.23 -35.84
C ILE A 224 9.14 -4.58 -35.43
N LEU A 225 8.16 -5.34 -34.95
CA LEU A 225 6.87 -4.80 -34.53
C LEU A 225 7.00 -3.87 -33.32
N SER A 226 7.78 -4.24 -32.31
CA SER A 226 8.10 -3.38 -31.16
C SER A 226 8.84 -2.12 -31.61
N GLY A 227 9.87 -2.27 -32.46
CA GLY A 227 10.64 -1.15 -33.02
C GLY A 227 9.78 -0.17 -33.80
N LEU A 228 8.84 -0.65 -34.63
CA LEU A 228 7.91 0.20 -35.37
C LEU A 228 6.87 0.88 -34.47
N SER A 229 6.50 0.26 -33.35
CA SER A 229 5.52 0.83 -32.41
C SER A 229 6.13 1.88 -31.47
N GLU A 230 7.41 1.73 -31.12
CA GLU A 230 8.08 2.54 -30.09
C GLU A 230 8.97 3.65 -30.65
N CYS A 231 9.32 3.61 -31.94
CA CYS A 231 10.23 4.56 -32.58
C CYS A 231 9.49 5.53 -33.50
N GLU A 232 9.97 6.78 -33.58
CA GLU A 232 9.40 7.79 -34.47
C GLU A 232 9.87 7.66 -35.93
N LEU A 233 10.93 6.88 -36.17
CA LEU A 233 11.47 6.62 -37.49
C LEU A 233 12.05 5.21 -37.55
N ALA A 234 11.88 4.54 -38.69
CA ALA A 234 12.54 3.29 -39.00
C ALA A 234 13.49 3.46 -40.19
N LEU A 235 14.71 2.96 -40.05
CA LEU A 235 15.72 2.93 -41.08
C LEU A 235 16.07 1.47 -41.41
N PHE A 236 16.05 1.14 -42.69
CA PHE A 236 16.35 -0.19 -43.20
C PHE A 236 17.58 -0.09 -44.11
N PHE A 237 18.59 -0.91 -43.83
CA PHE A 237 19.86 -0.95 -44.55
C PHE A 237 20.13 -2.35 -45.12
#